data_AF-A0A448WZ10-F1
#
_entry.id   AF-A0A448WZ10-F1
#
_cell.length_a   1.000
_cell.length_b   1.000
_cell.length_c   1.000
_cell.angle_alpha   90.00
_cell.angle_beta   90.00
_cell.angle_gamma   90.00
#
_symmetry.space_group_name_H-M   'P 1'
#
loop_
_entity.id
_entity.type
_entity.pdbx_description
1 polymer ?
#
loop_
_entity_poly.entity_id
_entity_poly.type
_entity_poly.pdbx_seq_one_letter_code
_entity_poly.pdbx_strand_id
1 'polypeptide(L)'
;MAMLSQNEIISRTKTSVLALESLKNEQALALDGLKAQISSAELDKIEKEFIEEKTPPLSSLLDRIQCSIDEAGAEKQKLKYQGRRLYQENVWLRDELTKSHEEFRLSEQKVVLLESQVKQLEFTAEMRKYDVPESADSTAPGDGSGEGNEKTAAD
;
A
#
# COMPACT_ATOMS: atom_id res chain seq x y z
N MET A 1 -28.35 12.77 8.00
CA MET A 1 -27.19 13.11 8.84
C MET A 1 -26.07 13.58 7.92
N ALA A 2 -25.61 14.82 8.05
CA ALA A 2 -24.46 15.28 7.28
C ALA A 2 -23.21 14.54 7.75
N MET A 3 -22.54 13.84 6.83
CA MET A 3 -21.22 13.25 7.06
C MET A 3 -20.21 14.37 7.24
N LEU A 4 -19.54 14.40 8.39
CA LEU A 4 -18.47 15.36 8.67
C LEU A 4 -17.29 15.12 7.73
N SER A 5 -16.64 16.19 7.29
CA SER A 5 -15.41 16.08 6.50
C SER A 5 -14.29 15.44 7.34
N GLN A 6 -13.39 14.68 6.71
CA GLN A 6 -12.25 14.06 7.38
C GLN A 6 -11.41 15.09 8.17
N ASN A 7 -11.21 16.29 7.61
CA ASN A 7 -10.49 17.37 8.28
C ASN A 7 -11.23 17.88 9.52
N GLU A 8 -12.57 17.95 9.47
CA GLU A 8 -13.40 18.35 10.60
C GLU A 8 -13.38 17.29 11.71
N ILE A 9 -13.44 16.00 11.35
CA ILE A 9 -13.31 14.89 12.30
C ILE A 9 -11.95 14.98 13.01
N ILE A 10 -10.86 15.10 12.25
CA ILE A 10 -9.51 15.22 12.81
C ILE A 10 -9.40 16.44 13.72
N SER A 11 -9.93 17.59 13.30
CA SER A 11 -9.91 18.81 14.11
C SER A 11 -10.69 18.64 15.41
N ARG A 12 -11.92 18.12 15.34
CA ARG A 12 -12.76 17.88 16.52
C ARG A 12 -12.11 16.89 17.48
N THR A 13 -11.53 15.80 16.97
CA THR A 13 -10.81 14.83 17.81
C THR A 13 -9.61 15.46 18.51
N LYS A 14 -8.81 16.29 17.81
CA LYS A 14 -7.70 17.02 18.44
C LYS A 14 -8.18 17.96 19.55
N THR A 15 -9.22 18.74 19.28
CA THR A 15 -9.82 19.63 20.28
C THR A 15 -10.36 18.84 21.47
N SER A 16 -11.01 17.70 21.24
CA SER A 16 -11.52 16.83 22.29
C SER A 16 -10.40 16.25 23.16
N VAL A 17 -9.27 15.84 22.56
CA VAL A 17 -8.10 15.36 23.32
C VAL A 17 -7.53 16.47 24.19
N LEU A 18 -7.36 17.68 23.67
CA LEU A 18 -6.90 18.83 24.46
C LEU A 18 -7.85 19.16 25.62
N ALA A 19 -9.16 19.09 25.38
CA ALA A 19 -10.16 19.30 26.42
C ALA A 19 -10.08 18.22 27.52
N LEU A 20 -9.88 16.95 27.13
CA LEU A 20 -9.69 15.85 28.08
C LEU A 20 -8.39 15.98 28.88
N GLU A 21 -7.30 16.44 28.25
CA GLU A 21 -6.03 16.71 28.94
C GLU A 21 -6.18 17.86 29.96
N SER A 22 -6.89 18.93 29.61
CA SER A 22 -7.22 20.01 30.56
C SER A 22 -8.02 19.49 31.74
N LEU A 23 -9.10 18.75 31.45
CA LEU A 23 -9.96 18.17 32.48
C LEU A 23 -9.17 17.21 33.38
N LYS A 24 -8.33 16.34 32.82
CA LYS A 24 -7.45 15.46 33.59
C LYS A 24 -6.59 16.24 34.59
N ASN A 25 -5.98 17.35 34.16
CA ASN A 25 -5.13 18.17 35.01
C ASN A 25 -5.93 18.83 36.13
N GLU A 26 -7.12 19.35 35.83
CA GLU A 26 -8.03 19.92 36.85
C GLU A 26 -8.46 18.86 37.89
N GLN A 27 -8.82 17.66 37.44
CA GLN A 27 -9.21 16.55 38.32
C GLN A 27 -8.05 16.07 39.19
N ALA A 28 -6.83 16.02 38.64
CA ALA A 28 -5.62 15.69 39.40
C ALA A 28 -5.33 16.73 40.50
N LEU A 29 -5.43 18.02 40.17
CA LEU A 29 -5.26 19.09 41.15
C LEU A 29 -6.31 19.05 42.27
N ALA A 30 -7.58 18.81 41.92
CA ALA A 30 -8.65 18.67 42.90
C ALA A 30 -8.40 17.48 43.83
N LEU A 31 -7.97 16.34 43.29
CA LEU A 31 -7.67 15.14 44.05
C LEU A 31 -6.47 15.32 44.98
N ASP A 32 -5.41 15.97 44.52
CA ASP A 32 -4.26 16.31 45.36
C ASP A 32 -4.63 17.28 46.48
N GLY A 33 -5.48 18.27 46.19
CA GLY A 33 -6.02 19.19 47.20
C GLY A 33 -6.83 18.46 48.29
N LEU A 34 -7.72 17.55 47.91
CA LEU A 34 -8.50 16.74 48.84
C LEU A 34 -7.60 15.83 49.72
N LYS A 35 -6.59 15.19 49.12
CA LYS A 35 -5.60 14.38 49.87
C LYS A 35 -4.79 15.22 50.86
N ALA A 36 -4.40 16.43 50.46
CA ALA A 36 -3.69 17.35 51.33
C ALA A 36 -4.56 17.80 52.52
N GLN A 37 -5.85 18.05 52.29
CA GLN A 37 -6.81 18.41 53.34
C GLN A 37 -7.01 17.27 54.35
N ILE A 38 -7.16 16.01 53.91
CA ILE A 38 -7.25 14.83 54.80
C ILE A 38 -6.04 14.75 55.75
N SER A 39 -4.85 15.12 55.25
CA SER A 39 -3.60 15.09 56.00
C SER A 39 -3.47 16.23 57.02
N SER A 40 -4.35 17.24 56.95
CA SER A 40 -4.37 18.35 57.92
C SER A 40 -5.19 17.97 59.16
N ALA A 41 -4.71 18.38 60.34
CA ALA A 41 -5.35 18.05 61.62
C ALA A 41 -6.59 18.91 61.93
N GLU A 42 -6.95 19.86 61.06
CA GLU A 42 -7.94 20.91 61.33
C GLU A 42 -9.37 20.57 60.86
N LEU A 43 -9.58 19.41 60.22
CA LEU A 43 -10.90 19.03 59.69
C LEU A 43 -11.79 18.33 60.73
N ASP A 44 -13.07 18.74 60.74
CA ASP A 44 -14.11 18.08 61.52
C ASP A 44 -14.46 16.70 60.93
N LYS A 45 -15.07 15.81 61.74
CA LYS A 45 -15.37 14.42 61.36
C LYS A 45 -16.21 14.32 60.08
N ILE A 46 -17.16 15.24 59.90
CA ILE A 46 -18.05 15.29 58.72
C ILE A 46 -17.26 15.66 57.46
N GLU A 47 -16.31 16.59 57.57
CA GLU A 47 -15.48 17.00 56.44
C GLU A 47 -14.53 15.87 56.01
N LYS A 48 -13.97 15.13 56.97
CA LYS A 48 -13.15 13.94 56.66
C LYS A 48 -13.97 12.84 55.96
N GLU A 49 -15.14 12.50 56.48
CA GLU A 49 -16.04 11.51 55.85
C GLU A 49 -16.43 11.92 54.43
N PHE A 50 -16.73 13.22 54.20
CA PHE A 50 -17.04 13.75 52.87
C PHE A 50 -15.85 13.60 51.90
N ILE A 51 -14.64 13.94 52.32
CA ILE A 51 -13.46 13.83 51.46
C ILE A 51 -13.12 12.36 51.16
N GLU A 52 -13.23 11.48 52.15
CA GLU A 52 -13.06 10.03 51.97
C GLU A 52 -14.08 9.44 50.98
N GLU A 53 -15.31 9.96 50.95
CA GLU A 53 -16.34 9.55 49.97
C GLU A 53 -16.07 10.08 48.56
N LYS A 54 -15.58 11.32 48.41
CA LYS A 54 -15.37 11.95 47.10
C LYS A 54 -14.06 11.57 46.41
N THR A 55 -13.03 11.20 47.17
CA THR A 55 -11.71 10.86 46.61
C THR A 55 -11.73 9.63 45.69
N PRO A 56 -12.38 8.49 46.03
CA PRO A 56 -12.39 7.31 45.16
C PRO A 56 -13.10 7.52 43.81
N PRO A 57 -14.30 8.14 43.74
CA PRO A 57 -14.94 8.49 42.46
C PRO A 57 -14.09 9.40 41.59
N LEU A 58 -13.39 10.37 42.19
CA LEU A 58 -12.52 11.31 41.49
C LEU A 58 -11.29 10.60 40.89
N SER A 59 -10.69 9.69 41.66
CA SER A 59 -9.60 8.83 41.19
C SER A 59 -10.06 7.95 40.02
N SER A 60 -11.24 7.33 40.13
CA SER A 60 -11.81 6.51 39.06
C SER A 60 -12.10 7.32 37.79
N LEU A 61 -12.57 8.56 37.93
CA LEU A 61 -12.77 9.45 36.79
C LEU A 61 -11.44 9.80 36.10
N LEU A 62 -10.40 10.09 36.89
CA LEU A 62 -9.07 10.37 36.37
C LEU A 62 -8.52 9.19 35.56
N ASP A 63 -8.63 7.97 36.08
CA ASP A 63 -8.22 6.75 35.38
C ASP A 63 -8.97 6.58 34.06
N ARG A 64 -10.29 6.81 34.06
CA ARG A 64 -11.11 6.73 32.84
C ARG A 64 -10.71 7.76 31.79
N ILE A 65 -10.43 9.00 32.19
CA ILE A 65 -9.96 10.05 31.28
C ILE A 65 -8.59 9.66 30.71
N GLN A 66 -7.68 9.16 31.55
CA GLN A 66 -6.36 8.71 31.12
C GLN A 66 -6.47 7.56 30.10
N CYS A 67 -7.26 6.52 30.39
CA CYS A 67 -7.50 5.43 29.45
C CYS A 67 -8.06 5.93 28.11
N SER A 68 -9.01 6.87 28.14
CA SER A 68 -9.59 7.42 26.91
C SER A 68 -8.57 8.21 26.06
N ILE A 69 -7.67 8.96 26.70
CA ILE A 69 -6.57 9.67 26.01
C ILE A 69 -5.61 8.65 25.37
N ASP A 70 -5.27 7.58 26.10
CA ASP A 70 -4.35 6.54 25.61
C ASP A 70 -4.96 5.75 24.43
N GLU A 71 -6.24 5.39 24.51
CA GLU A 71 -6.99 4.77 23.42
C GLU A 71 -7.02 5.65 22.17
N ALA A 72 -7.28 6.95 22.33
CA ALA A 72 -7.25 7.91 21.21
C ALA A 72 -5.84 8.02 20.60
N GLY A 73 -4.78 7.97 21.43
CA GLY A 73 -3.40 7.91 20.99
C GLY A 73 -3.07 6.66 20.18
N ALA A 74 -3.53 5.49 20.64
CA ALA A 74 -3.34 4.21 19.96
C ALA A 74 -4.05 4.17 18.61
N GLU A 75 -5.32 4.59 18.54
CA GLU A 75 -6.08 4.61 17.28
C GLU A 75 -5.45 5.57 16.27
N LYS A 76 -4.94 6.73 16.71
CA LYS A 76 -4.16 7.65 15.87
C LYS A 76 -2.92 6.99 15.26
N GLN A 77 -2.18 6.20 16.03
CA GLN A 77 -0.98 5.51 15.51
C GLN A 77 -1.35 4.41 14.52
N LYS A 78 -2.41 3.65 14.82
CA LYS A 78 -2.96 2.63 13.93
C LYS A 78 -3.39 3.23 12.59
N LEU A 79 -4.13 4.34 12.59
CA LEU A 79 -4.54 5.04 11.36
C LEU A 79 -3.34 5.56 10.56
N LYS A 80 -2.32 6.11 11.24
CA LYS A 80 -1.06 6.52 10.58
C LYS A 80 -0.34 5.35 9.92
N TYR A 81 -0.27 4.20 10.59
CA TYR A 81 0.33 3.00 10.04
C TYR A 81 -0.44 2.51 8.81
N GLN A 82 -1.78 2.41 8.90
CA GLN A 82 -2.62 2.02 7.79
C GLN A 82 -2.47 2.96 6.58
N GLY A 83 -2.44 4.27 6.81
CA GLY A 83 -2.22 5.26 5.75
C GLY A 83 -0.88 5.06 5.04
N ARG A 84 0.21 4.79 5.78
CA ARG A 84 1.52 4.48 5.18
C ARG A 84 1.51 3.17 4.38
N ARG A 85 0.89 2.13 4.92
CA ARG A 85 0.77 0.83 4.25
C ARG A 85 -0.02 0.96 2.94
N LEU A 86 -1.16 1.64 2.96
CA LEU A 86 -1.98 1.87 1.76
C LEU A 86 -1.21 2.69 0.71
N TYR A 87 -0.44 3.69 1.13
CA TYR A 87 0.41 4.44 0.21
C TYR A 87 1.45 3.54 -0.47
N GLN A 88 2.15 2.70 0.30
CA GLN A 88 3.12 1.74 -0.24
C GLN A 88 2.48 0.75 -1.20
N GLU A 89 1.31 0.21 -0.83
CA GLU A 89 0.52 -0.68 -1.69
C GLU A 89 0.10 0.03 -2.98
N ASN A 90 -0.29 1.29 -2.92
CA ASN A 90 -0.66 2.05 -4.12
C ASN A 90 0.54 2.28 -5.05
N VAL A 91 1.72 2.59 -4.51
CA VAL A 91 2.96 2.70 -5.28
C VAL A 91 3.28 1.36 -5.94
N TRP A 92 3.27 0.29 -5.15
CA TRP A 92 3.54 -1.06 -5.65
C TRP A 92 2.57 -1.47 -6.77
N LEU A 93 1.27 -1.19 -6.64
CA LEU A 93 0.28 -1.47 -7.68
C LEU A 93 0.52 -0.65 -8.96
N ARG A 94 0.97 0.61 -8.85
CA ARG A 94 1.32 1.43 -10.02
C ARG A 94 2.54 0.88 -10.74
N ASP A 95 3.53 0.40 -10.00
CA ASP A 95 4.74 -0.21 -10.56
C ASP A 95 4.40 -1.53 -11.26
N GLU A 96 3.57 -2.37 -10.63
CA GLU A 96 3.12 -3.65 -11.22
C GLU A 96 2.28 -3.41 -12.49
N LEU A 97 1.40 -2.40 -12.49
CA LEU A 97 0.64 -2.01 -13.67
C LEU A 97 1.57 -1.54 -14.81
N THR A 98 2.57 -0.72 -14.49
CA THR A 98 3.54 -0.24 -15.47
C THR A 98 4.34 -1.39 -16.08
N LYS A 99 4.75 -2.35 -15.25
CA LYS A 99 5.45 -3.56 -15.69
C LYS A 99 4.58 -4.41 -16.63
N SER A 100 3.32 -4.63 -16.27
CA SER A 100 2.37 -5.39 -17.11
C SER A 100 2.14 -4.69 -18.46
N HIS A 101 2.02 -3.36 -18.47
CA HIS A 101 1.91 -2.59 -19.71
C HIS A 101 3.14 -2.74 -20.60
N GLU A 102 4.35 -2.74 -20.02
CA GLU A 102 5.57 -2.93 -20.81
C GLU A 102 5.67 -4.34 -21.40
N GLU A 103 5.38 -5.38 -20.62
CA GLU A 103 5.33 -6.76 -21.11
C GLU A 103 4.31 -6.93 -22.23
N PHE A 104 3.13 -6.31 -22.09
CA PHE A 104 2.10 -6.30 -23.12
C PHE A 104 2.59 -5.62 -24.41
N ARG A 105 3.20 -4.44 -24.30
CA ARG A 105 3.74 -3.69 -25.43
C ARG A 105 4.81 -4.48 -26.19
N LEU A 106 5.69 -5.18 -25.47
CA LEU A 106 6.71 -6.06 -26.06
C LEU A 106 6.08 -7.25 -26.80
N SER A 107 5.00 -7.82 -26.25
CA SER A 107 4.23 -8.88 -26.91
C SER A 107 3.58 -8.38 -28.21
N GLU A 108 2.97 -7.19 -28.20
CA GLU A 108 2.40 -6.58 -29.41
C GLU A 108 3.46 -6.34 -30.50
N GLN A 109 4.62 -5.81 -30.13
CA GLN A 109 5.72 -5.62 -31.06
C GLN A 109 6.19 -6.94 -31.67
N LYS A 110 6.27 -7.99 -30.85
CA LYS A 110 6.64 -9.33 -31.32
C LYS A 110 5.61 -9.89 -32.31
N VAL A 111 4.31 -9.67 -32.09
CA VAL A 111 3.25 -10.08 -33.02
C VAL A 111 3.43 -9.38 -34.37
N VAL A 112 3.60 -8.07 -34.39
CA VAL A 112 3.81 -7.30 -35.64
C VAL A 112 5.06 -7.78 -36.39
N LEU A 113 6.15 -8.05 -35.67
CA LEU A 113 7.38 -8.57 -36.26
C LEU A 113 7.14 -9.94 -36.92
N LEU A 114 6.47 -10.86 -36.22
CA LEU A 114 6.15 -12.18 -36.76
C LEU A 114 5.22 -12.10 -37.98
N GLU A 115 4.20 -11.25 -37.94
CA GLU A 115 3.33 -11.00 -39.09
C GLU A 115 4.10 -10.50 -40.32
N SER A 116 5.08 -9.61 -40.12
CA SER A 116 5.96 -9.14 -41.19
C SER A 116 6.84 -10.27 -41.75
N GLN A 117 7.40 -11.12 -40.89
CA GLN A 117 8.22 -12.26 -41.31
C GLN A 117 7.39 -13.27 -42.11
N VAL A 118 6.16 -13.57 -41.66
CA VAL A 118 5.23 -14.43 -42.39
C VAL A 118 4.98 -13.88 -43.79
N LYS A 119 4.61 -12.59 -43.91
CA LYS A 119 4.40 -11.95 -45.21
C LYS A 119 5.63 -12.00 -46.11
N GLN A 120 6.82 -11.78 -45.56
CA GLN A 120 8.08 -11.87 -46.31
C GLN A 120 8.36 -13.30 -46.80
N LEU A 121 8.09 -14.31 -45.96
CA LEU A 121 8.24 -15.71 -46.34
C LEU A 121 7.24 -16.13 -47.42
N GLU A 122 5.99 -15.71 -47.31
CA GLU A 122 4.95 -15.90 -48.33
C GLU A 122 5.38 -15.28 -49.66
N PHE A 123 5.84 -14.02 -49.64
CA PHE A 123 6.35 -13.34 -50.83
C PHE A 123 7.55 -14.08 -51.46
N THR A 124 8.50 -14.55 -50.64
CA THR A 124 9.67 -15.31 -51.11
C THR A 124 9.27 -16.66 -51.70
N ALA A 125 8.25 -17.32 -51.14
CA ALA A 125 7.71 -18.56 -51.69
C ALA A 125 7.00 -18.32 -53.02
N GLU A 126 6.28 -17.20 -53.17
CA GLU A 126 5.66 -16.77 -54.43
C GLU A 126 6.70 -16.51 -55.52
N MET A 127 7.76 -15.75 -55.22
CA MET A 127 8.84 -15.47 -56.18
C MET A 127 9.53 -16.75 -56.67
N ARG A 128 9.78 -17.71 -55.78
CA ARG A 128 10.42 -18.99 -56.13
C ARG A 128 9.61 -19.82 -57.16
N LYS A 129 8.30 -19.58 -57.32
CA LYS A 129 7.50 -20.24 -58.37
C LYS A 129 7.91 -19.80 -59.78
N TYR A 130 8.53 -18.63 -59.91
CA TYR A 130 8.97 -18.05 -61.18
C TYR A 130 10.46 -18.25 -61.46
N ASP A 131 11.24 -18.73 -60.48
CA ASP A 131 12.65 -19.14 -60.64
C ASP A 131 12.81 -20.49 -61.37
N VAL A 132 11.78 -20.98 -62.08
CA VAL A 132 11.90 -22.13 -62.97
C VAL A 132 12.92 -21.77 -64.06
N PRO A 133 14.07 -22.46 -64.18
CA PRO A 133 15.01 -22.16 -65.23
C PRO A 133 14.37 -22.50 -66.58
N GLU A 134 14.01 -21.47 -67.33
CA GLU A 134 13.59 -21.64 -68.72
C GLU A 134 14.83 -21.99 -69.55
N SER A 135 14.86 -23.23 -70.03
CA SER A 135 15.80 -23.85 -70.99
C SER A 135 17.15 -24.36 -70.47
N ALA A 136 17.24 -25.69 -70.36
CA ALA A 136 18.28 -26.47 -71.05
C ALA A 136 17.80 -27.93 -71.22
N ASP A 137 16.78 -28.13 -72.07
CA ASP A 137 16.63 -29.40 -72.77
C ASP A 137 17.60 -29.39 -73.97
N SER A 138 18.81 -29.92 -73.76
CA SER A 138 19.61 -30.56 -74.82
C SER A 138 20.78 -31.34 -74.22
N THR A 139 20.64 -32.67 -74.26
CA THR A 139 21.69 -33.69 -74.44
C THR A 139 22.75 -33.96 -73.35
N ALA A 140 22.64 -35.20 -72.83
CA ALA A 140 23.68 -36.14 -72.40
C ALA A 140 24.13 -36.18 -70.91
N PRO A 141 24.32 -37.39 -70.33
CA PRO A 141 24.55 -37.58 -68.90
C PRO A 141 26.04 -37.55 -68.55
N GLY A 142 26.39 -36.86 -67.47
CA GLY A 142 27.75 -36.76 -66.95
C GLY A 142 27.75 -36.91 -65.43
N ASP A 143 28.17 -38.10 -65.03
CA ASP A 143 28.48 -38.63 -63.70
C ASP A 143 29.33 -37.68 -62.81
N GLY A 144 29.16 -37.75 -61.49
CA GLY A 144 29.91 -36.89 -60.56
C GLY A 144 29.40 -36.86 -59.10
N SER A 145 29.59 -37.98 -58.42
CA SER A 145 29.52 -38.24 -56.98
C SER A 145 29.98 -37.12 -56.02
N GLY A 146 29.33 -37.03 -54.85
CA GLY A 146 29.86 -36.28 -53.70
C GLY A 146 28.86 -35.95 -52.58
N GLU A 147 28.35 -36.97 -51.88
CA GLU A 147 27.76 -36.83 -50.54
C GLU A 147 28.78 -36.28 -49.53
N GLY A 148 28.32 -35.52 -48.52
CA GLY A 148 29.09 -35.35 -47.29
C GLY A 148 28.84 -34.10 -46.44
N ASN A 149 27.79 -34.17 -45.62
CA ASN A 149 27.64 -33.63 -44.25
C ASN A 149 27.74 -32.11 -43.96
N GLU A 150 26.69 -31.50 -43.40
CA GLU A 150 26.27 -31.50 -41.97
C GLU A 150 27.27 -30.79 -41.03
N LYS A 151 26.82 -29.67 -40.42
CA LYS A 151 26.70 -29.40 -38.96
C LYS A 151 27.01 -27.95 -38.55
N THR A 152 26.00 -27.32 -37.89
CA THR A 152 26.01 -26.61 -36.58
C THR A 152 27.14 -25.59 -36.31
N ALA A 153 26.94 -24.40 -35.73
CA ALA A 153 26.12 -23.99 -34.58
C ALA A 153 26.12 -22.44 -34.57
N ALA A 154 24.99 -21.79 -34.30
CA ALA A 154 24.70 -21.09 -33.03
C ALA A 154 25.77 -20.07 -32.57
N ASP A 155 25.43 -18.79 -32.70
CA ASP A 155 25.47 -17.81 -31.61
C ASP A 155 24.36 -16.77 -31.84
#